data_AF-X1S5S0-F1
#
_entry.id   AF-X1S5S0-F1
#
_cell.length_a   1.000
_cell.length_b   1.000
_cell.length_c   1.000
_cell.angle_alpha   90.00
_cell.angle_beta   90.00
_cell.angle_gamma   90.00
#
_symmetry.space_group_name_H-M   'P 1'
#
loop_
_entity.id
_entity.type
_entity.pdbx_description
1 polymer ?
#
loop_
_entity_poly.entity_id
_entity_poly.type
_entity_poly.pdbx_seq_one_letter_code
_entity_poly.pdbx_strand_id
1 'polypeptide(L)'
;MVKASIYYWTEVFSEALLGKTPTREIFDRCYYKILEVEGDAEITPEDMFDMLNTNEDLKRILQFKAVVIGHTSMSVGDIVEIGGKYYICRDRGWEEVFRENGN
;
A
#
# COMPACT_ATOMS: atom_id res chain seq x y z
N MET A 1 -16.47 10.91 -3.93
CA MET A 1 -15.21 10.97 -3.16
C MET A 1 -14.65 9.57 -3.10
N VAL A 2 -13.54 9.34 -3.78
CA VAL A 2 -12.81 8.06 -3.78
C VAL A 2 -11.84 8.10 -2.62
N LYS A 3 -11.85 7.04 -1.81
CA LYS A 3 -10.85 6.82 -0.76
C LYS A 3 -9.81 5.85 -1.28
N ALA A 4 -8.55 6.21 -1.15
CA ALA A 4 -7.44 5.30 -1.33
C ALA A 4 -6.61 5.21 -0.05
N SER A 5 -6.15 4.03 0.30
CA SER A 5 -5.37 3.79 1.51
C SER A 5 -4.10 3.03 1.19
N ILE A 6 -3.04 3.32 1.93
CA ILE A 6 -1.77 2.60 1.83
C ILE A 6 -1.62 1.73 3.05
N TYR A 7 -1.34 0.47 2.79
CA TYR A 7 -1.08 -0.56 3.77
C TYR A 7 0.38 -0.97 3.67
N TYR A 8 1.03 -0.95 4.82
CA TYR A 8 2.44 -1.24 4.92
C TYR A 8 2.67 -2.40 5.87
N TRP A 9 3.67 -3.22 5.57
CA TRP A 9 4.03 -4.37 6.39
C TRP A 9 5.10 -3.99 7.41
N THR A 10 4.79 -4.12 8.70
CA THR A 10 5.64 -3.60 9.80
C THR A 10 6.37 -4.66 10.62
N GLU A 11 6.40 -5.94 10.21
CA GLU A 11 7.10 -6.99 10.97
C GLU A 11 8.31 -7.57 10.24
N VAL A 12 9.37 -7.75 11.02
CA VAL A 12 10.62 -8.46 10.69
C VAL A 12 10.30 -9.93 10.40
N PHE A 13 9.82 -10.27 9.20
CA PHE A 13 9.69 -11.66 8.76
C PHE A 13 10.07 -11.85 7.28
N SER A 14 10.63 -13.04 7.05
CA SER A 14 11.56 -13.45 5.99
C SER A 14 11.32 -12.93 4.56
N GLU A 15 12.43 -12.78 3.83
CA GLU A 15 12.49 -12.72 2.36
C GLU A 15 11.54 -13.70 1.64
N ALA A 16 11.14 -14.80 2.28
CA ALA A 16 10.21 -15.78 1.75
C ALA A 16 8.80 -15.24 1.45
N LEU A 17 8.42 -14.04 1.90
CA LEU A 17 7.15 -13.39 1.54
C LEU A 17 7.33 -12.19 0.59
N LEU A 18 8.56 -11.70 0.39
CA LEU A 18 8.82 -10.64 -0.59
C LEU A 18 8.40 -11.12 -1.97
N GLY A 19 7.56 -10.32 -2.64
CA GLY A 19 7.05 -10.66 -3.97
C GLY A 19 5.99 -11.76 -4.02
N LYS A 20 5.51 -12.30 -2.89
CA LYS A 20 4.36 -13.22 -2.86
C LYS A 20 3.05 -12.46 -2.70
N THR A 21 1.96 -13.00 -3.26
CA THR A 21 0.61 -12.54 -2.95
C THR A 21 0.30 -12.96 -1.51
N PRO A 22 -0.01 -12.04 -0.57
CA PRO A 22 -0.45 -12.45 0.76
C PRO A 22 -1.81 -13.18 0.67
N THR A 23 -2.13 -13.97 1.68
CA THR A 23 -3.52 -14.38 1.94
C THR A 23 -4.23 -13.30 2.75
N ARG A 24 -5.56 -13.36 2.85
CA ARG A 24 -6.29 -12.37 3.68
C ARG A 24 -5.88 -12.44 5.16
N GLU A 25 -5.66 -13.64 5.68
CA GLU A 25 -5.18 -13.82 7.06
C GLU A 25 -3.80 -13.15 7.28
N ILE A 26 -2.88 -13.29 6.33
CA ILE A 26 -1.56 -12.62 6.39
C ILE A 26 -1.73 -11.11 6.30
N PHE A 27 -2.60 -10.62 5.40
CA PHE A 27 -2.88 -9.20 5.27
C PHE A 27 -3.35 -8.60 6.59
N ASP A 28 -4.39 -9.17 7.19
CA ASP A 28 -5.01 -8.63 8.42
C ASP A 28 -4.06 -8.65 9.63
N ARG A 29 -3.09 -9.57 9.65
CA ARG A 29 -2.12 -9.71 10.74
C ARG A 29 -0.87 -8.85 10.56
N CYS A 30 -0.42 -8.68 9.32
CA CYS A 30 0.92 -8.15 9.03
C CYS A 30 0.89 -6.76 8.38
N TYR A 31 -0.22 -6.36 7.76
CA TYR A 31 -0.34 -5.09 7.07
C TYR A 31 -1.13 -4.08 7.89
N TYR A 32 -0.62 -2.85 7.94
CA TYR A 32 -1.20 -1.76 8.71
C TYR A 32 -1.47 -0.58 7.79
N LYS A 33 -2.67 -0.03 7.87
CA LYS A 33 -3.01 1.22 7.16
C LYS A 33 -2.18 2.35 7.75
N ILE A 34 -1.34 2.98 6.93
CA ILE A 34 -0.45 4.07 7.37
C ILE A 34 -0.89 5.45 6.85
N LEU A 35 -1.61 5.46 5.74
CA LEU A 35 -2.12 6.67 5.10
C LEU A 35 -3.46 6.38 4.43
N GLU A 36 -4.38 7.34 4.52
CA GLU A 36 -5.61 7.39 3.74
C GLU A 36 -5.62 8.75 3.02
N VAL A 37 -5.94 8.72 1.73
CA VAL A 37 -6.10 9.89 0.88
C VAL A 37 -7.51 9.90 0.30
N GLU A 38 -8.08 11.09 0.20
CA GLU A 38 -9.41 11.31 -0.35
C GLU A 38 -9.29 12.19 -1.60
N GLY A 39 -9.99 11.81 -2.66
CA GLY A 39 -9.99 12.55 -3.92
C GLY A 39 -11.37 12.60 -4.58
N ASP A 40 -11.57 13.62 -5.42
CA ASP A 40 -12.81 13.82 -6.18
C ASP A 40 -12.82 13.06 -7.52
N ALA A 41 -11.65 12.59 -7.97
CA ALA A 41 -11.48 11.81 -9.19
C ALA A 41 -11.23 10.33 -8.90
N GLU A 42 -11.30 9.50 -9.95
CA GLU A 42 -10.82 8.12 -9.93
C GLU A 42 -9.33 8.12 -9.57
N ILE A 43 -8.95 7.33 -8.57
CA ILE A 43 -7.56 7.16 -8.13
C ILE A 43 -7.11 5.79 -8.64
N THR A 44 -5.96 5.72 -9.31
CA THR A 44 -5.34 4.47 -9.73
C THR A 44 -4.16 4.08 -8.82
N PRO A 45 -3.71 2.81 -8.84
CA PRO A 45 -2.49 2.43 -8.14
C PRO A 45 -1.26 3.22 -8.60
N GLU A 46 -1.18 3.57 -9.89
CA GLU A 46 -0.15 4.42 -10.46
C GLU A 46 -0.22 5.85 -9.90
N ASP A 47 -1.40 6.46 -9.77
CA ASP A 47 -1.54 7.77 -9.15
C ASP A 47 -1.05 7.78 -7.70
N MET A 48 -1.32 6.70 -6.96
CA MET A 48 -0.83 6.51 -5.59
C MET A 48 0.71 6.38 -5.57
N PHE A 49 1.28 5.63 -6.50
CA PHE A 49 2.74 5.52 -6.64
C PHE A 49 3.37 6.88 -6.94
N ASP A 50 2.85 7.62 -7.92
CA ASP A 50 3.38 8.92 -8.31
C ASP A 50 3.23 9.94 -7.17
N MET A 51 2.09 9.95 -6.49
CA MET A 51 1.85 10.82 -5.34
C MET A 51 2.89 10.59 -4.24
N LEU A 52 3.20 9.34 -3.92
CA LEU A 52 4.20 9.02 -2.89
C LEU A 52 5.65 9.28 -3.34
N ASN A 53 5.93 9.19 -4.65
CA ASN A 53 7.27 9.43 -5.17
C ASN A 53 7.53 10.89 -5.54
N THR A 54 6.50 11.73 -5.66
CA THR A 54 6.64 13.15 -6.02
C THR A 54 6.27 14.11 -4.89
N ASN A 55 5.43 13.71 -3.93
CA ASN A 55 5.03 14.57 -2.81
C ASN A 55 5.96 14.41 -1.61
N GLU A 56 6.86 15.37 -1.42
CA GLU A 56 7.85 15.37 -0.34
C GLU A 56 7.23 15.41 1.07
N ASP A 57 6.07 16.02 1.25
CA ASP A 57 5.39 16.05 2.56
C ASP A 57 4.82 14.68 2.91
N LEU A 58 4.23 13.98 1.93
CA LEU A 58 3.77 12.61 2.12
C LEU A 58 4.94 11.66 2.36
N LYS A 59 6.07 11.81 1.64
CA LYS A 59 7.29 11.06 1.92
C LYS A 59 7.77 11.26 3.35
N ARG A 60 7.76 12.49 3.86
CA ARG A 60 8.14 12.78 5.26
C ARG A 60 7.17 12.16 6.26
N ILE A 61 5.87 12.23 6.00
CA ILE A 61 4.85 11.58 6.84
C ILE A 61 5.08 10.06 6.84
N LEU A 62 5.34 9.46 5.68
CA LEU A 62 5.67 8.04 5.57
C LEU A 62 6.94 7.71 6.34
N GLN A 63 8.04 8.45 6.15
CA GLN A 63 9.30 8.25 6.90
C GLN A 63 9.10 8.35 8.42
N PHE A 64 8.26 9.28 8.88
CA PHE A 64 7.99 9.49 10.30
C PHE A 64 7.04 8.42 10.88
N LYS A 65 6.03 7.98 10.13
CA LYS A 65 5.15 6.88 10.54
C LYS A 65 5.83 5.52 10.39
N ALA A 66 6.77 5.40 9.46
CA ALA A 66 7.61 4.25 9.20
C ALA A 66 8.96 4.34 9.94
N VAL A 67 9.01 4.97 11.13
CA VAL A 67 10.21 5.05 12.00
C VAL A 67 10.81 3.67 12.35
N VAL A 68 10.11 2.58 12.03
CA VAL A 68 10.59 1.20 12.15
C VAL A 68 11.23 0.63 10.87
N ILE A 69 11.07 1.26 9.68
CA ILE A 69 11.09 0.52 8.41
C ILE A 69 11.95 1.09 7.27
N GLY A 70 12.74 2.14 7.51
CA GLY A 70 13.94 2.43 6.70
C GLY A 70 13.76 2.60 5.18
N HIS A 71 12.56 2.89 4.66
CA HIS A 71 12.32 3.08 3.23
C HIS A 71 11.45 4.29 2.92
N THR A 72 11.68 4.92 1.77
CA THR A 72 11.15 6.25 1.41
C THR A 72 10.21 6.26 0.20
N SER A 73 9.98 5.10 -0.42
CA SER A 73 9.11 4.89 -1.58
C SER A 73 8.29 3.61 -1.41
N MET A 74 7.20 3.48 -2.18
CA MET A 74 6.54 2.18 -2.31
C MET A 74 7.50 1.14 -2.89
N SER A 75 7.52 -0.02 -2.25
CA SER A 75 8.38 -1.15 -2.55
C SER A 75 7.55 -2.35 -2.97
N VAL A 76 8.22 -3.30 -3.63
CA VAL A 76 7.62 -4.60 -3.96
C VAL A 76 7.08 -5.24 -2.69
N GLY A 77 5.79 -5.55 -2.68
CA GLY A 77 5.08 -6.07 -1.51
C GLY A 77 4.12 -5.07 -0.85
N ASP A 78 4.26 -3.76 -1.07
CA ASP A 78 3.33 -2.77 -0.50
C ASP A 78 1.93 -2.90 -1.13
N ILE A 79 0.90 -2.62 -0.33
CA ILE A 79 -0.50 -2.75 -0.76
C ILE A 79 -1.19 -1.40 -0.75
N VAL A 80 -1.94 -1.11 -1.82
CA VAL A 80 -2.90 0.00 -1.86
C VAL A 80 -4.32 -0.54 -1.92
N GLU A 81 -5.21 0.07 -1.15
CA GLU A 81 -6.65 -0.13 -1.24
C GLU A 81 -7.26 1.04 -2.01
N ILE A 82 -8.07 0.77 -3.02
CA ILE A 82 -8.78 1.77 -3.82
C ILE A 82 -10.21 1.26 -4.03
N GLY A 83 -11.20 1.98 -3.49
CA GLY A 83 -12.61 1.61 -3.66
C GLY A 83 -12.94 0.17 -3.24
N GLY A 84 -12.31 -0.32 -2.16
CA GLY A 84 -12.49 -1.68 -1.64
C GLY A 84 -11.73 -2.79 -2.40
N LYS A 85 -10.93 -2.42 -3.39
CA LYS A 85 -10.01 -3.33 -4.08
C LYS A 85 -8.59 -3.14 -3.58
N TYR A 86 -7.86 -4.23 -3.42
CA TYR A 86 -6.52 -4.24 -2.87
C TYR A 86 -5.53 -4.64 -3.96
N TYR A 87 -4.48 -3.85 -4.14
CA TYR A 87 -3.45 -4.04 -5.15
C TYR A 87 -2.08 -4.14 -4.50
N ILE A 88 -1.27 -5.11 -4.91
CA ILE A 88 0.11 -5.27 -4.45
C ILE A 88 1.09 -4.74 -5.50
N CYS A 89 2.11 -4.00 -5.05
CA CYS A 89 3.21 -3.54 -5.87
C CYS A 89 4.12 -4.73 -6.23
N ARG A 90 4.37 -4.94 -7.52
CA ARG A 90 5.26 -5.99 -8.05
C ARG A 90 6.51 -5.37 -8.68
N ASP A 91 7.48 -6.21 -9.02
CA ASP A 91 8.65 -5.80 -9.83
C ASP A 91 8.24 -5.11 -11.14
N ARG A 92 7.03 -5.43 -11.66
CA ARG A 92 6.42 -4.81 -12.82
C ARG A 92 4.94 -4.56 -12.58
N GLY A 93 4.59 -3.31 -12.27
CA GLY A 93 3.21 -2.85 -12.16
C GLY A 93 2.49 -3.38 -10.92
N TRP A 94 1.16 -3.46 -11.03
CA TRP A 94 0.24 -3.76 -9.94
C TRP A 94 -0.57 -5.02 -10.20
N GLU A 95 -0.85 -5.78 -9.14
CA GLU A 95 -1.70 -6.96 -9.19
C GLU A 95 -2.83 -6.83 -8.18
N GLU A 96 -4.08 -7.00 -8.61
CA GLU A 96 -5.25 -7.05 -7.70
C GLU A 96 -5.18 -8.35 -6.89
N VAL A 97 -5.16 -8.25 -5.56
CA VAL A 97 -4.99 -9.39 -4.65
C VAL A 97 -6.28 -9.77 -3.94
N PHE A 98 -7.11 -8.79 -3.56
CA PHE A 98 -8.40 -9.02 -2.93
C PHE A 98 -9.41 -7.95 -3.33
N ARG A 99 -10.69 -8.28 -3.16
CA ARG A 99 -11.79 -7.34 -3.28
C ARG A 99 -12.75 -7.53 -2.12
N GLU A 100 -13.07 -6.46 -1.42
CA GLU A 100 -14.23 -6.42 -0.53
C GLU A 100 -15.47 -6.39 -1.42
N ASN A 101 -16.26 -7.47 -1.40
CA ASN A 101 -17.59 -7.42 -1.99
C ASN A 101 -18.43 -6.52 -1.09
N GLY A 102 -18.73 -5.30 -1.56
CA GLY A 102 -19.70 -4.44 -0.89
C GLY A 102 -21.02 -5.20 -0.73
N ASN A 103 -21.51 -5.29 0.50
CA ASN A 103 -22.90 -5.64 0.76
C ASN A 103 -23.84 -4.66 0.05
#